data_AF-A0A803LLQ9-F1
#
_entry.id   AF-A0A803LLQ9-F1
#
_cell.length_a   1.000
_cell.length_b   1.000
_cell.length_c   1.000
_cell.angle_alpha   90.00
_cell.angle_beta   90.00
_cell.angle_gamma   90.00
#
_symmetry.space_group_name_H-M   'P 1'
#
loop_
_entity.id
_entity.type
_entity.pdbx_description
1 polymer ?
#
loop_
_entity_poly.entity_id
_entity_poly.type
_entity_poly.pdbx_seq_one_letter_code
_entity_poly.pdbx_strand_id
1 'polypeptide(L)'
;MPNESETYRSIIALLDPRVDLDQNIQPGHANYEASLSWMAAKLSYENSAFIKNVVEESWKMELLGAYNFRNDFQASNSTDAFMARNISKDKDTIVVAFRGTNPFDTDDCRADIDISWFRLTNVGKVHAGFMKALGLQNTKSGVGWPKEIETSDKQPQFAYYKIRQVLRSIIKENKNAKFVVAGHSLGGALAILFASVLILHEEKELLDRLEGVYTFGQPRVGDEEFGDFMKKNLKTYNVKYCRN
;
A
#
# COMPACT_ATOMS: atom_id res chain seq x y z
N MET A 1 -3.04 4.66 -25.85
CA MET A 1 -3.64 5.48 -24.75
C MET A 1 -2.60 5.69 -23.66
N PRO A 2 -2.68 6.70 -22.76
CA PRO A 2 -1.63 6.97 -21.76
C PRO A 2 -1.30 5.80 -20.82
N ASN A 3 -2.16 4.77 -20.73
CA ASN A 3 -1.92 3.54 -19.95
C ASN A 3 -1.11 2.44 -20.66
N GLU A 4 -0.76 2.61 -21.93
CA GLU A 4 -0.11 1.55 -22.73
C GLU A 4 1.35 1.84 -23.08
N SER A 5 1.85 3.03 -22.72
CA SER A 5 3.20 3.46 -23.08
C SER A 5 4.21 3.11 -22.00
N GLU A 6 5.21 2.30 -22.36
CA GLU A 6 6.40 1.97 -21.56
C GLU A 6 7.40 3.14 -21.44
N THR A 7 7.12 4.27 -22.10
CA THR A 7 7.90 5.51 -22.01
C THR A 7 7.16 6.63 -21.27
N TYR A 8 5.98 6.33 -20.69
CA TYR A 8 5.27 7.26 -19.83
C TYR A 8 6.17 7.75 -18.69
N ARG A 9 5.99 9.02 -18.31
CA ARG A 9 6.67 9.65 -17.20
C ARG A 9 5.65 10.49 -16.45
N SER A 10 5.35 10.12 -15.21
CA SER A 10 4.66 11.01 -14.28
C SER A 10 5.55 12.20 -13.95
N ILE A 11 4.97 13.21 -13.30
CA ILE A 11 5.75 14.34 -12.82
C ILE A 11 6.81 13.94 -11.80
N ILE A 12 6.58 12.86 -11.05
CA ILE A 12 7.57 12.30 -10.12
C ILE A 12 8.78 11.76 -10.89
N ALA A 13 8.55 11.07 -12.01
CA ALA A 13 9.65 10.60 -12.86
C ALA A 13 10.35 11.74 -13.64
N LEU A 14 9.68 12.87 -13.88
CA LEU A 14 10.35 14.07 -14.43
C LEU A 14 11.26 14.74 -13.39
N LEU A 15 10.85 14.76 -12.11
CA LEU A 15 11.64 15.34 -11.02
C LEU A 15 12.83 14.45 -10.62
N ASP A 16 12.67 13.13 -10.70
CA ASP A 16 13.74 12.17 -10.50
C ASP A 16 13.63 11.02 -11.52
N PRO A 17 14.51 10.95 -12.53
CA PRO A 17 14.41 9.97 -13.61
C PRO A 17 14.91 8.57 -13.23
N ARG A 18 15.56 8.40 -12.08
CA ARG A 18 16.19 7.12 -11.70
C ARG A 18 15.13 6.06 -11.42
N VAL A 19 15.27 4.89 -12.00
CA VAL A 19 14.35 3.76 -11.78
C VAL A 19 15.04 2.51 -11.25
N ASP A 20 16.36 2.41 -11.42
CA ASP A 20 17.10 1.22 -10.99
C ASP A 20 17.34 1.19 -9.48
N LEU A 21 17.32 -0.01 -8.92
CA LEU A 21 17.73 -0.24 -7.53
C LEU A 21 19.27 -0.10 -7.43
N ASP A 22 19.75 0.37 -6.29
CA ASP A 22 21.19 0.42 -6.02
C ASP A 22 21.75 -1.01 -5.97
N GLN A 23 22.69 -1.30 -6.86
CA GLN A 23 23.30 -2.62 -6.99
C GLN A 23 24.06 -3.06 -5.73
N ASN A 24 24.45 -2.13 -4.86
CA ASN A 24 25.12 -2.44 -3.59
C ASN A 24 24.13 -2.79 -2.47
N ILE A 25 22.85 -2.49 -2.64
CA ILE A 25 21.80 -2.74 -1.66
C ILE A 25 20.95 -3.92 -2.13
N GLN A 26 21.45 -5.13 -1.86
CA GLN A 26 20.82 -6.41 -2.24
C GLN A 26 20.00 -7.01 -1.08
N PRO A 27 19.12 -7.99 -1.34
CA PRO A 27 18.42 -8.73 -0.28
C PRO A 27 19.38 -9.20 0.82
N GLY A 28 19.03 -8.93 2.08
CA GLY A 28 19.87 -9.19 3.24
C GLY A 28 20.72 -7.99 3.71
N HIS A 29 20.86 -6.94 2.89
CA HIS A 29 21.44 -5.68 3.33
C HIS A 29 20.47 -4.92 4.27
N ALA A 30 20.99 -4.28 5.32
CA ALA A 30 20.17 -3.63 6.37
C ALA A 30 19.20 -2.54 5.87
N ASN A 31 19.48 -1.97 4.70
CA ASN A 31 18.70 -0.90 4.06
C ASN A 31 17.88 -1.39 2.85
N TYR A 32 17.87 -2.69 2.57
CA TYR A 32 17.23 -3.23 1.38
C TYR A 32 15.74 -2.90 1.32
N GLU A 33 15.00 -3.22 2.37
CA GLU A 33 13.56 -3.01 2.42
C GLU A 33 13.19 -1.53 2.35
N ALA A 34 13.99 -0.67 2.98
CA ALA A 34 13.78 0.77 2.94
C ALA A 34 14.02 1.35 1.54
N SER A 35 15.10 0.91 0.87
CA SER A 35 15.46 1.38 -0.48
C SER A 35 14.47 0.87 -1.53
N LEU A 36 14.09 -0.42 -1.45
CA LEU A 36 13.05 -0.99 -2.28
C LEU A 36 11.71 -0.28 -2.07
N SER A 37 11.34 -0.01 -0.81
CA SER A 37 10.08 0.69 -0.49
C SER A 37 10.06 2.13 -1.01
N TRP A 38 11.19 2.85 -0.95
CA TRP A 38 11.30 4.19 -1.54
C TRP A 38 11.07 4.15 -3.05
N MET A 39 11.80 3.27 -3.74
CA MET A 39 11.69 3.13 -5.19
C MET A 39 10.31 2.64 -5.62
N ALA A 40 9.68 1.75 -4.85
CA ALA A 40 8.32 1.29 -5.11
C ALA A 40 7.27 2.38 -4.85
N ALA A 41 7.37 3.13 -3.75
CA ALA A 41 6.47 4.26 -3.50
C ALA A 41 6.54 5.31 -4.62
N LYS A 42 7.74 5.57 -5.15
CA LYS A 42 7.94 6.45 -6.30
C LYS A 42 7.33 5.88 -7.58
N LEU A 43 7.66 4.62 -7.90
CA LEU A 43 7.22 3.94 -9.13
C LEU A 43 5.69 3.80 -9.20
N SER A 44 5.00 3.78 -8.05
CA SER A 44 3.54 3.68 -7.99
C SER A 44 2.77 4.81 -8.67
N TYR A 45 3.44 5.94 -8.98
CA TYR A 45 2.86 7.06 -9.73
C TYR A 45 2.81 6.84 -11.25
N GLU A 46 3.48 5.81 -11.75
CA GLU A 46 3.57 5.51 -13.17
C GLU A 46 2.42 4.62 -13.64
N ASN A 47 2.22 4.54 -14.96
CA ASN A 47 1.19 3.67 -15.52
C ASN A 47 1.60 2.18 -15.42
N SER A 48 0.64 1.27 -15.62
CA SER A 48 0.86 -0.18 -15.48
C SER A 48 1.92 -0.75 -16.44
N ALA A 49 2.01 -0.26 -17.67
CA ALA A 49 3.00 -0.69 -18.65
C ALA A 49 4.43 -0.31 -18.20
N PHE A 50 4.61 0.90 -17.69
CA PHE A 50 5.87 1.39 -17.17
C PHE A 50 6.30 0.65 -15.90
N ILE A 51 5.36 0.47 -14.97
CA ILE A 51 5.58 -0.32 -13.75
C ILE A 51 6.05 -1.72 -14.12
N LYS A 52 5.37 -2.38 -15.06
CA LYS A 52 5.74 -3.71 -15.54
C LYS A 52 7.15 -3.74 -16.09
N ASN A 53 7.47 -2.84 -17.01
CA ASN A 53 8.80 -2.77 -17.60
C ASN A 53 9.89 -2.56 -16.54
N VAL A 54 9.72 -1.63 -15.59
CA VAL A 54 10.73 -1.41 -14.53
C VAL A 54 10.86 -2.62 -13.61
N VAL A 55 9.74 -3.20 -13.16
CA VAL A 55 9.77 -4.34 -12.22
C VAL A 55 10.40 -5.57 -12.86
N GLU A 56 9.99 -5.93 -14.08
CA GLU A 56 10.44 -7.16 -14.75
C GLU A 56 11.81 -6.98 -15.41
N GLU A 57 12.06 -5.84 -16.07
CA GLU A 57 13.29 -5.64 -16.85
C GLU A 57 14.42 -4.96 -16.07
N SER A 58 14.14 -3.96 -15.24
CA SER A 58 15.18 -3.30 -14.43
C SER A 58 15.42 -4.03 -13.12
N TRP A 59 14.36 -4.30 -12.34
CA TRP A 59 14.51 -4.89 -11.00
C TRP A 59 14.67 -6.41 -11.03
N LYS A 60 14.36 -7.06 -12.16
CA LYS A 60 14.36 -8.52 -12.31
C LYS A 60 13.48 -9.22 -11.27
N MET A 61 12.31 -8.63 -11.00
CA MET A 61 11.30 -9.11 -10.05
C MET A 61 10.02 -9.53 -10.79
N GLU A 62 9.18 -10.31 -10.12
CA GLU A 62 7.85 -10.67 -10.61
C GLU A 62 6.85 -9.56 -10.31
N LEU A 63 6.13 -9.05 -11.31
CA LEU A 63 4.98 -8.17 -11.09
C LEU A 63 3.74 -9.02 -10.74
N LEU A 64 3.26 -8.92 -9.50
CA LEU A 64 2.05 -9.62 -9.05
C LEU A 64 0.77 -8.91 -9.52
N GLY A 65 0.86 -7.60 -9.74
CA GLY A 65 -0.19 -6.82 -10.37
C GLY A 65 -0.05 -5.32 -10.14
N ALA A 66 -0.60 -4.53 -11.07
CA ALA A 66 -0.82 -3.10 -10.94
C ALA A 66 -2.33 -2.85 -11.02
N TYR A 67 -2.89 -2.21 -10.00
CA TYR A 67 -4.31 -2.15 -9.76
C TYR A 67 -4.80 -0.71 -9.65
N ASN A 68 -6.03 -0.49 -10.11
CA ASN A 68 -6.79 0.74 -9.93
C ASN A 68 -8.12 0.37 -9.25
N PHE A 69 -8.14 0.53 -7.93
CA PHE A 69 -9.19 0.02 -7.06
C PHE A 69 -10.38 0.97 -6.91
N ARG A 70 -11.55 0.37 -6.69
CA ARG A 70 -12.83 1.04 -6.49
C ARG A 70 -12.89 1.75 -5.14
N ASN A 71 -13.43 2.97 -5.14
CA ASN A 71 -13.92 3.68 -3.97
C ASN A 71 -15.42 3.96 -4.13
N ASP A 72 -16.25 3.18 -3.43
CA ASP A 72 -17.71 3.29 -3.57
C ASP A 72 -18.30 4.60 -3.06
N PHE A 73 -17.58 5.32 -2.20
CA PHE A 73 -18.03 6.64 -1.73
C PHE A 73 -17.82 7.74 -2.77
N GLN A 74 -17.00 7.50 -3.79
CA GLN A 74 -16.75 8.39 -4.92
C GLN A 74 -17.32 7.85 -6.24
N ALA A 75 -17.98 6.68 -6.20
CA ALA A 75 -18.50 5.94 -7.35
C ALA A 75 -17.50 5.74 -8.51
N SER A 76 -16.20 5.77 -8.21
CA SER A 76 -15.10 5.75 -9.18
C SER A 76 -13.93 4.94 -8.65
N ASN A 77 -12.97 4.62 -9.54
CA ASN A 77 -11.72 4.00 -9.12
C ASN A 77 -10.68 5.11 -8.87
N SER A 78 -10.19 5.20 -7.65
CA SER A 78 -9.34 6.32 -7.21
C SER A 78 -8.16 5.90 -6.35
N THR A 79 -7.90 4.60 -6.21
CA THR A 79 -6.77 4.09 -5.42
C THR A 79 -5.89 3.20 -6.28
N ASP A 80 -4.73 3.72 -6.65
CA ASP A 80 -3.72 2.95 -7.39
C ASP A 80 -2.75 2.29 -6.41
N ALA A 81 -2.41 1.03 -6.70
CA ALA A 81 -1.33 0.33 -6.03
C ALA A 81 -0.74 -0.73 -6.95
N PHE A 82 0.50 -1.12 -6.70
CA PHE A 82 1.07 -2.30 -7.33
C PHE A 82 1.75 -3.20 -6.31
N MET A 83 1.94 -4.45 -6.71
CA MET A 83 2.62 -5.48 -5.93
C MET A 83 3.71 -6.11 -6.78
N ALA A 84 4.93 -6.20 -6.24
CA ALA A 84 6.04 -6.88 -6.87
C ALA A 84 6.68 -7.87 -5.89
N ARG A 85 7.21 -8.98 -6.40
CA ARG A 85 7.82 -10.06 -5.62
C ARG A 85 9.24 -10.31 -6.09
N ASN A 86 10.17 -10.28 -5.15
CA ASN A 86 11.54 -10.68 -5.36
C ASN A 86 11.79 -12.03 -4.70
N ILE A 87 12.08 -13.05 -5.50
CA ILE A 87 12.52 -14.36 -5.03
C ILE A 87 14.04 -14.43 -5.25
N SER A 88 14.79 -14.23 -4.17
CA SER A 88 16.22 -14.44 -4.11
C SER A 88 16.55 -15.77 -3.46
N LYS A 89 17.82 -16.22 -3.54
CA LYS A 89 18.26 -17.49 -2.96
C LYS A 89 17.89 -17.63 -1.47
N ASP A 90 17.94 -16.53 -0.73
CA ASP A 90 17.81 -16.53 0.72
C ASP A 90 16.51 -15.85 1.22
N LYS A 91 15.77 -15.17 0.33
CA LYS A 91 14.61 -14.36 0.73
C LYS A 91 13.55 -14.26 -0.36
N ASP A 92 12.29 -14.42 0.05
CA ASP A 92 11.10 -14.14 -0.75
C ASP A 92 10.39 -12.91 -0.18
N THR A 93 10.54 -11.78 -0.87
CA THR A 93 10.07 -10.47 -0.40
C THR A 93 9.03 -9.91 -1.36
N ILE A 94 7.89 -9.51 -0.83
CA ILE A 94 6.83 -8.82 -1.57
C ILE A 94 6.81 -7.36 -1.15
N VAL A 95 6.78 -6.43 -2.11
CA VAL A 95 6.49 -5.02 -1.85
C VAL A 95 5.07 -4.71 -2.32
N VAL A 96 4.29 -4.10 -1.43
CA VAL A 96 3.00 -3.50 -1.75
C VAL A 96 3.19 -1.98 -1.74
N ALA A 97 2.97 -1.31 -2.87
CA ALA A 97 3.17 0.13 -2.97
C ALA A 97 1.88 0.84 -3.36
N PHE A 98 1.41 1.73 -2.47
CA PHE A 98 0.27 2.60 -2.73
C PHE A 98 0.72 3.93 -3.33
N ARG A 99 0.01 4.36 -4.38
CA ARG A 99 0.21 5.68 -4.99
C ARG A 99 -0.35 6.79 -4.11
N GLY A 100 0.37 7.91 -4.07
CA GLY A 100 -0.15 9.15 -3.49
C GLY A 100 -0.91 10.01 -4.52
N THR A 101 -1.26 11.24 -4.14
CA THR A 101 -1.80 12.23 -5.08
C THR A 101 -0.66 12.95 -5.81
N ASN A 102 -0.93 13.49 -7.00
CA ASN A 102 0.07 14.24 -7.75
C ASN A 102 0.42 15.54 -7.00
N PRO A 103 1.69 15.98 -7.01
CA PRO A 103 2.14 17.22 -6.37
C PRO A 103 1.40 18.49 -6.80
N PHE A 104 0.89 18.55 -8.04
CA PHE A 104 0.16 19.72 -8.56
C PHE A 104 -1.35 19.63 -8.32
N ASP A 105 -1.84 18.45 -7.98
CA ASP A 105 -3.17 18.24 -7.39
C ASP A 105 -3.10 18.35 -5.85
N THR A 106 -2.02 18.91 -5.27
CA THR A 106 -1.91 19.05 -3.80
C THR A 106 -2.77 20.17 -3.23
N ASP A 107 -3.32 21.04 -4.07
CA ASP A 107 -4.44 21.91 -3.67
C ASP A 107 -5.65 21.04 -3.28
N ASP A 108 -5.91 19.92 -3.96
CA ASP A 108 -6.86 18.89 -3.51
C ASP A 108 -6.33 18.16 -2.27
N CYS A 109 -5.03 17.92 -2.10
CA CYS A 109 -4.53 17.35 -0.85
C CYS A 109 -4.74 18.25 0.38
N ARG A 110 -4.97 19.57 0.19
CA ARG A 110 -5.39 20.50 1.26
C ARG A 110 -6.91 20.78 1.26
N ALA A 111 -7.58 20.69 0.11
CA ALA A 111 -9.01 20.98 -0.06
C ALA A 111 -9.92 19.74 0.08
N ASP A 112 -9.48 18.55 -0.37
CA ASP A 112 -10.10 17.22 -0.14
C ASP A 112 -9.81 16.68 1.27
N ILE A 113 -9.14 17.44 2.13
CA ILE A 113 -9.21 17.21 3.57
C ILE A 113 -10.60 17.68 4.04
N ASP A 114 -11.64 17.03 3.55
CA ASP A 114 -12.92 16.99 4.22
C ASP A 114 -12.70 16.14 5.48
N ILE A 115 -12.24 16.80 6.55
CA ILE A 115 -11.85 16.21 7.85
C ILE A 115 -13.09 15.60 8.50
N SER A 116 -13.50 14.45 7.98
CA SER A 116 -14.46 13.56 8.60
C SER A 116 -13.66 12.48 9.32
N TRP A 117 -13.70 12.52 10.65
CA TRP A 117 -13.08 11.50 11.49
C TRP A 117 -14.06 10.34 11.69
N PHE A 118 -13.65 9.13 11.32
CA PHE A 118 -14.40 7.91 11.60
C PHE A 118 -13.85 7.28 12.89
N ARG A 119 -14.70 7.07 13.89
CA ARG A 119 -14.28 6.42 15.14
C ARG A 119 -14.41 4.91 15.04
N LEU A 120 -13.30 4.22 15.30
CA LEU A 120 -13.23 2.77 15.44
C LEU A 120 -13.08 2.42 16.92
N THR A 121 -13.96 1.56 17.43
CA THR A 121 -13.92 1.11 18.84
C THR A 121 -12.60 0.42 19.15
N ASN A 122 -11.97 0.79 20.27
CA ASN A 122 -10.66 0.28 20.73
C ASN A 122 -9.47 0.56 19.78
N VAL A 123 -9.67 1.42 18.78
CA VAL A 123 -8.65 1.80 17.80
C VAL A 123 -8.43 3.32 17.81
N GLY A 124 -9.48 4.13 17.97
CA GLY A 124 -9.41 5.58 17.94
C GLY A 124 -10.09 6.19 16.71
N LYS A 125 -9.82 7.47 16.44
CA LYS A 125 -10.34 8.18 15.26
C LYS A 125 -9.34 8.11 14.12
N VAL A 126 -9.85 7.81 12.93
CA VAL A 126 -9.07 7.70 11.69
C VAL A 126 -9.71 8.57 10.61
N HIS A 127 -8.90 9.15 9.74
CA HIS A 127 -9.37 9.99 8.64
C HIS A 127 -10.24 9.18 7.67
N ALA A 128 -11.53 9.52 7.55
CA ALA A 128 -12.49 8.72 6.80
C ALA A 128 -12.14 8.67 5.31
N GLY A 129 -11.59 9.73 4.73
CA GLY A 129 -11.14 9.74 3.33
C GLY A 129 -10.15 8.61 3.02
N PHE A 130 -9.18 8.36 3.92
CA PHE A 130 -8.19 7.29 3.74
C PHE A 130 -8.83 5.92 3.89
N MET A 131 -9.78 5.77 4.83
CA MET A 131 -10.53 4.52 4.98
C MET A 131 -11.36 4.20 3.74
N LYS A 132 -12.09 5.19 3.21
CA LYS A 132 -12.87 5.06 1.97
C LYS A 132 -12.01 4.64 0.79
N ALA A 133 -10.87 5.32 0.59
CA ALA A 133 -9.91 4.99 -0.46
C ALA A 133 -9.34 3.57 -0.32
N LEU A 134 -8.98 3.16 0.90
CA LEU A 134 -8.44 1.83 1.14
C LEU A 134 -9.47 0.70 0.94
N GLY A 135 -10.76 1.02 1.00
CA GLY A 135 -11.84 0.07 0.74
C GLY A 135 -12.81 -0.15 1.91
N LEU A 136 -13.04 0.87 2.76
CA LEU A 136 -14.14 0.86 3.71
C LEU A 136 -15.44 0.50 2.98
N GLN A 137 -16.30 -0.31 3.60
CA GLN A 137 -17.51 -0.79 2.95
C GLN A 137 -18.73 -0.02 3.44
N ASN A 138 -19.66 0.23 2.53
CA ASN A 138 -20.99 0.75 2.85
C ASN A 138 -22.02 -0.34 2.54
N THR A 139 -22.37 -1.13 3.55
CA THR A 139 -23.29 -2.26 3.40
C THR A 139 -24.66 -1.91 3.98
N LYS A 140 -25.64 -2.80 3.78
CA LYS A 140 -26.98 -2.67 4.41
C LYS A 140 -26.91 -2.63 5.94
N SER A 141 -25.88 -3.20 6.55
CA SER A 141 -25.68 -3.21 8.00
C SER A 141 -24.90 -2.00 8.51
N GLY A 142 -24.50 -1.07 7.62
CA GLY A 142 -23.83 0.19 7.93
C GLY A 142 -22.47 0.33 7.27
N VAL A 143 -21.79 1.41 7.62
CA VAL A 143 -20.43 1.71 7.15
C VAL A 143 -19.43 1.05 8.09
N GLY A 144 -18.49 0.25 7.55
CA GLY A 144 -17.51 -0.43 8.38
C GLY A 144 -16.54 -1.32 7.61
N TRP A 145 -15.77 -2.09 8.37
CA TRP A 145 -14.78 -3.05 7.89
C TRP A 145 -15.29 -4.47 8.12
N PRO A 146 -16.17 -5.02 7.24
CA PRO A 146 -16.52 -6.42 7.32
C PRO A 146 -15.27 -7.27 7.10
N LYS A 147 -15.10 -8.33 7.89
CA LYS A 147 -13.90 -9.16 7.82
C LYS A 147 -13.73 -9.80 6.45
N GLU A 148 -14.81 -10.19 5.81
CA GLU A 148 -14.84 -10.70 4.44
C GLU A 148 -15.92 -9.98 3.64
N ILE A 149 -15.69 -9.86 2.34
CA ILE A 149 -16.67 -9.36 1.37
C ILE A 149 -16.86 -10.41 0.28
N GLU A 150 -18.01 -10.41 -0.36
CA GLU A 150 -18.18 -11.18 -1.59
C GLU A 150 -17.25 -10.59 -2.65
N THR A 151 -16.34 -11.41 -3.17
CA THR A 151 -15.45 -11.05 -4.27
C THR A 151 -15.77 -11.95 -5.45
N SER A 152 -16.08 -11.36 -6.60
CA SER A 152 -16.16 -12.07 -7.87
C SER A 152 -15.37 -11.32 -8.93
N ASP A 153 -14.92 -12.00 -9.99
CA ASP A 153 -14.17 -11.37 -11.08
C ASP A 153 -14.96 -10.30 -11.84
N LYS A 154 -16.30 -10.30 -11.67
CA LYS A 154 -17.21 -9.31 -12.26
C LYS A 154 -17.48 -8.13 -11.32
N GLN A 155 -17.07 -8.20 -10.05
CA GLN A 155 -17.31 -7.15 -9.06
C GLN A 155 -16.12 -6.22 -8.91
N PRO A 156 -16.36 -4.97 -8.48
CA PRO A 156 -15.28 -4.03 -8.20
C PRO A 156 -14.32 -4.57 -7.15
N GLN A 157 -13.02 -4.36 -7.37
CA GLN A 157 -11.98 -4.74 -6.42
C GLN A 157 -11.66 -3.57 -5.50
N PHE A 158 -11.61 -3.84 -4.20
CA PHE A 158 -11.23 -2.88 -3.17
C PHE A 158 -9.81 -3.16 -2.69
N ALA A 159 -9.05 -2.09 -2.45
CA ALA A 159 -7.60 -2.19 -2.27
C ALA A 159 -7.20 -3.13 -1.12
N TYR A 160 -7.77 -2.92 0.07
CA TYR A 160 -7.50 -3.78 1.22
C TYR A 160 -7.79 -5.26 0.95
N TYR A 161 -9.01 -5.56 0.47
CA TYR A 161 -9.47 -6.93 0.32
C TYR A 161 -8.70 -7.68 -0.75
N LYS A 162 -8.45 -7.05 -1.90
CA LYS A 162 -7.73 -7.69 -3.01
C LYS A 162 -6.26 -7.92 -2.65
N ILE A 163 -5.57 -6.92 -2.11
CA ILE A 163 -4.15 -7.05 -1.69
C ILE A 163 -4.03 -8.12 -0.59
N ARG A 164 -4.91 -8.09 0.42
CA ARG A 164 -4.93 -9.11 1.48
C ARG A 164 -5.13 -10.51 0.90
N GLN A 165 -6.04 -10.68 -0.06
CA GLN A 165 -6.28 -11.97 -0.71
C GLN A 165 -5.03 -12.48 -1.43
N VAL A 166 -4.35 -11.63 -2.21
CA VAL A 166 -3.11 -11.98 -2.91
C VAL A 166 -2.03 -12.40 -1.92
N LEU A 167 -1.83 -11.63 -0.85
CA LEU A 167 -0.85 -11.95 0.21
C LEU A 167 -1.18 -13.27 0.91
N ARG A 168 -2.45 -13.51 1.26
CA ARG A 168 -2.90 -14.79 1.86
C ARG A 168 -2.56 -15.98 0.96
N SER A 169 -2.81 -15.88 -0.35
CA SER A 169 -2.49 -16.95 -1.29
C SER A 169 -1.00 -17.24 -1.33
N ILE A 170 -0.16 -16.20 -1.47
CA ILE A 170 1.30 -16.38 -1.55
C ILE A 170 1.87 -16.93 -0.24
N ILE A 171 1.45 -16.42 0.91
CA ILE A 171 1.94 -16.89 2.22
C ILE A 171 1.45 -18.31 2.54
N LYS A 172 0.30 -18.71 2.01
CA LYS A 172 -0.18 -20.10 2.11
C LYS A 172 0.71 -21.05 1.32
N GLU A 173 1.16 -20.64 0.13
CA GLU A 173 2.04 -21.43 -0.74
C GLU A 173 3.50 -21.43 -0.25
N ASN A 174 3.99 -20.29 0.22
CA ASN A 174 5.32 -20.15 0.80
C ASN A 174 5.24 -19.46 2.17
N LYS A 175 5.33 -20.26 3.23
CA LYS A 175 5.31 -19.77 4.62
C LYS A 175 6.54 -18.93 4.99
N ASN A 176 7.58 -18.88 4.16
CA ASN A 176 8.76 -18.02 4.34
C ASN A 176 8.63 -16.69 3.59
N ALA A 177 7.62 -16.52 2.74
CA ALA A 177 7.38 -15.25 2.05
C ALA A 177 7.03 -14.16 3.07
N LYS A 178 7.67 -13.01 2.91
CA LYS A 178 7.45 -11.84 3.75
C LYS A 178 7.11 -10.64 2.89
N PHE A 179 6.50 -9.63 3.49
CA PHE A 179 6.12 -8.44 2.74
C PHE A 179 6.38 -7.15 3.50
N VAL A 180 6.53 -6.09 2.71
CA VAL A 180 6.58 -4.71 3.18
C VAL A 180 5.49 -3.90 2.49
N VAL A 181 4.99 -2.88 3.18
CA VAL A 181 3.99 -1.97 2.63
C VAL A 181 4.58 -0.57 2.57
N ALA A 182 4.47 0.06 1.42
CA ALA A 182 5.11 1.34 1.13
C ALA A 182 4.14 2.34 0.52
N GLY A 183 4.45 3.62 0.68
CA GLY A 183 3.74 4.68 -0.04
C GLY A 183 4.24 6.08 0.30
N HIS A 184 4.01 6.99 -0.64
CA HIS A 184 4.34 8.41 -0.51
C HIS A 184 3.06 9.25 -0.41
N SER A 185 3.08 10.35 0.37
CA SER A 185 1.93 11.25 0.57
C SER A 185 0.67 10.46 1.00
N LEU A 186 -0.46 10.59 0.29
CA LEU A 186 -1.67 9.78 0.48
C LEU A 186 -1.36 8.27 0.51
N GLY A 187 -0.47 7.78 -0.34
CA GLY A 187 -0.08 6.36 -0.37
C GLY A 187 0.58 5.92 0.94
N GLY A 188 1.31 6.82 1.60
CA GLY A 188 1.86 6.55 2.94
C GLY A 188 0.76 6.39 3.99
N ALA A 189 -0.31 7.19 3.90
CA ALA A 189 -1.47 7.05 4.78
C ALA A 189 -2.19 5.72 4.56
N LEU A 190 -2.35 5.30 3.29
CA LEU A 190 -2.92 4.01 2.94
C LEU A 190 -2.06 2.84 3.41
N ALA A 191 -0.72 2.96 3.35
CA ALA A 191 0.20 1.91 3.78
C ALA A 191 0.07 1.59 5.29
N ILE A 192 0.09 2.61 6.16
CA ILE A 192 -0.09 2.40 7.60
C ILE A 192 -1.52 1.99 7.94
N LEU A 193 -2.50 2.49 7.20
CA LEU A 193 -3.90 2.11 7.39
C LEU A 193 -4.13 0.64 6.98
N PHE A 194 -3.50 0.15 5.92
CA PHE A 194 -3.54 -1.26 5.53
C PHE A 194 -3.09 -2.17 6.69
N ALA A 195 -1.96 -1.85 7.32
CA ALA A 195 -1.51 -2.58 8.51
C ALA A 195 -2.51 -2.49 9.67
N SER A 196 -3.14 -1.33 9.89
CA SER A 196 -4.17 -1.18 10.93
C SER A 196 -5.39 -2.06 10.71
N VAL A 197 -5.84 -2.24 9.46
CA VAL A 197 -7.00 -3.07 9.13
C VAL A 197 -6.63 -4.55 9.20
N LEU A 198 -5.38 -4.94 8.88
CA LEU A 198 -4.89 -6.29 9.17
C LEU A 198 -4.97 -6.61 10.68
N ILE A 199 -4.57 -5.66 11.55
CA ILE A 199 -4.69 -5.81 13.00
C ILE A 199 -6.17 -5.91 13.42
N LEU A 200 -7.02 -5.02 12.91
CA LEU A 200 -8.46 -5.02 13.19
C LEU A 200 -9.14 -6.34 12.81
N HIS A 201 -8.73 -6.95 11.70
CA HIS A 201 -9.26 -8.24 11.24
C HIS A 201 -8.56 -9.45 11.85
N GLU A 202 -7.59 -9.25 12.73
CA GLU A 202 -6.80 -10.30 13.39
C GLU A 202 -6.09 -11.23 12.39
N GLU A 203 -5.51 -10.66 11.33
CA GLU A 203 -4.78 -11.39 10.28
C GLU A 203 -3.40 -11.85 10.76
N LYS A 204 -3.35 -12.68 11.82
CA LYS A 204 -2.11 -13.06 12.52
C LYS A 204 -1.03 -13.60 11.58
N GLU A 205 -1.38 -14.50 10.66
CA GLU A 205 -0.42 -15.05 9.70
C GLU A 205 0.20 -14.00 8.79
N LEU A 206 -0.58 -12.98 8.39
CA LEU A 206 -0.04 -11.87 7.59
C LEU A 206 0.80 -10.93 8.46
N LEU A 207 0.34 -10.63 9.66
CA LEU A 207 1.05 -9.74 10.58
C LEU A 207 2.42 -10.30 10.97
N ASP A 208 2.53 -11.63 11.16
CA ASP A 208 3.79 -12.34 11.40
C ASP A 208 4.73 -12.35 10.17
N ARG A 209 4.25 -11.90 9.00
CA ARG A 209 5.01 -11.82 7.75
C ARG A 209 5.21 -10.40 7.24
N LEU A 210 4.62 -9.42 7.92
CA LEU A 210 4.81 -8.00 7.65
C LEU A 210 6.14 -7.54 8.25
N GLU A 211 7.18 -7.38 7.44
CA GLU A 211 8.49 -6.93 7.93
C GLU A 211 8.52 -5.44 8.24
N GLY A 212 7.76 -4.65 7.48
CA GLY A 212 7.74 -3.23 7.72
C GLY A 212 6.71 -2.44 6.93
N VAL A 213 6.42 -1.26 7.46
CA VAL A 213 5.62 -0.23 6.83
C VAL A 213 6.52 1.00 6.65
N TYR A 214 6.71 1.40 5.39
CA TYR A 214 7.61 2.47 4.99
C TYR A 214 6.82 3.60 4.35
N THR A 215 6.80 4.75 5.00
CA THR A 215 5.96 5.88 4.59
C THR A 215 6.81 7.12 4.39
N PHE A 216 6.50 7.88 3.34
CA PHE A 216 7.26 9.05 2.92
C PHE A 216 6.32 10.24 2.76
N GLY A 217 6.54 11.34 3.49
CA GLY A 217 5.63 12.49 3.46
C GLY A 217 4.21 12.16 3.96
N GLN A 218 4.08 11.16 4.85
CA GLN A 218 2.80 10.67 5.32
C GLN A 218 2.02 11.76 6.09
N PRO A 219 0.77 12.10 5.70
CA PRO A 219 -0.07 12.99 6.48
C PRO A 219 -0.51 12.34 7.81
N ARG A 220 -1.19 13.11 8.66
CA ARG A 220 -1.78 12.57 9.89
C ARG A 220 -2.94 11.64 9.53
N VAL A 221 -2.86 10.37 9.93
CA VAL A 221 -3.86 9.34 9.61
C VAL A 221 -4.93 9.21 10.69
N GLY A 222 -4.58 9.43 11.95
CA GLY A 222 -5.46 9.23 13.10
C GLY A 222 -5.18 10.17 14.26
N ASP A 223 -5.97 10.02 15.31
CA ASP A 223 -5.75 10.67 16.61
C ASP A 223 -4.65 9.96 17.42
N GLU A 224 -4.47 10.40 18.67
CA GLU A 224 -3.48 9.82 19.58
C GLU A 224 -3.81 8.37 19.96
N GLU A 225 -5.10 8.06 20.16
CA GLU A 225 -5.58 6.69 20.43
C GLU A 225 -5.18 5.74 19.28
N PHE A 226 -5.36 6.18 18.02
CA PHE A 226 -4.88 5.44 16.85
C PHE A 226 -3.35 5.28 16.81
N GLY A 227 -2.62 6.35 17.16
CA GLY A 227 -1.17 6.31 17.24
C GLY A 227 -0.67 5.25 18.23
N ASP A 228 -1.28 5.18 19.41
CA ASP A 228 -0.90 4.23 20.44
C ASP A 228 -1.36 2.80 20.13
N PHE A 229 -2.55 2.66 19.53
CA PHE A 229 -3.01 1.39 18.97
C PHE A 229 -1.98 0.81 17.98
N MET A 230 -1.50 1.63 17.04
CA MET A 230 -0.52 1.18 16.04
C MET A 230 0.83 0.87 16.68
N LYS A 231 1.39 1.74 17.53
CA LYS A 231 2.67 1.49 18.21
C LYS A 231 2.66 0.18 18.98
N LYS A 232 1.59 -0.08 19.74
CA LYS A 232 1.43 -1.31 20.53
C LYS A 232 1.44 -2.54 19.64
N ASN A 233 0.58 -2.57 18.63
CA ASN A 233 0.39 -3.76 17.80
C ASN A 233 1.58 -4.03 16.86
N LEU A 234 2.16 -3.00 16.25
CA LEU A 234 3.36 -3.17 15.43
C LEU A 234 4.54 -3.72 16.24
N LYS A 235 4.69 -3.27 17.50
CA LYS A 235 5.67 -3.86 18.42
C LYS A 235 5.39 -5.33 18.73
N THR A 236 4.13 -5.71 18.96
CA THR A 236 3.72 -7.11 19.21
C THR A 236 4.15 -8.04 18.08
N TYR A 237 4.01 -7.61 16.83
CA TYR A 237 4.36 -8.39 15.64
C TYR A 237 5.79 -8.13 15.11
N ASN A 238 6.59 -7.35 15.85
CA ASN A 238 7.94 -6.95 15.45
C ASN A 238 8.02 -6.29 14.05
N VAL A 239 6.99 -5.51 13.70
CA VAL A 239 6.91 -4.79 12.42
C VAL A 239 7.71 -3.49 12.51
N LYS A 240 8.63 -3.27 11.58
CA LYS A 240 9.38 -2.02 11.49
C LYS A 240 8.48 -0.91 10.91
N TYR A 241 8.29 0.19 11.63
CA TYR A 241 7.61 1.37 11.09
C TYR A 241 8.61 2.50 10.84
N CYS A 242 8.78 2.87 9.58
CA CYS A 242 9.62 3.99 9.17
C CYS A 242 8.74 5.08 8.58
N ARG A 243 8.74 6.25 9.23
CA ARG A 243 8.05 7.45 8.74
C ARG A 243 9.09 8.52 8.48
N ASN A 244 9.28 8.85 7.21
CA ASN A 244 10.19 9.90 6.73
C ASN A 244 9.41 11.07 6.12
#